data_AF-A0A2G7LTS4-F1
#
_entry.id   AF-A0A2G7LTS4-F1
#
_cell.length_a   1.000
_cell.length_b   1.000
_cell.length_c   1.000
_cell.angle_alpha   90.00
_cell.angle_beta   90.00
_cell.angle_gamma   90.00
#
_symmetry.space_group_name_H-M   'P 1'
#
loop_
_entity.id
_entity.type
_entity.pdbx_description
1 polymer ?
#
loop_
_entity_poly.entity_id
_entity_poly.type
_entity_poly.pdbx_seq_one_letter_code
_entity_poly.pdbx_strand_id
1 'polypeptide(L)' 'MESLVSSNVVCDMYGISKRTLCRWKHEGLPSVKLSYNMVRYQLAEVAKWIESNKVMAAGAGKE' A
#
# COMPACT_ATOMS: atom_id res chain seq x y z
N MET A 1 15.45 11.93 0.35
CA MET A 1 15.65 10.75 -0.52
C MET A 1 14.36 9.95 -0.46
N GLU A 2 13.48 10.11 -1.46
CA GLU A 2 12.17 9.47 -1.47
C GLU A 2 12.34 8.00 -1.87
N SER A 3 12.28 7.09 -0.89
CA SER A 3 12.43 5.65 -1.14
C SER A 3 11.20 5.07 -1.81
N LEU A 4 11.20 5.11 -3.15
CA LEU A 4 10.27 4.37 -3.99
C LEU A 4 10.62 2.88 -3.97
N VAL A 5 9.76 2.10 -3.31
CA VAL A 5 9.94 0.66 -3.13
C VAL A 5 9.04 -0.15 -4.08
N SER A 6 9.45 -1.38 -4.36
CA SER A 6 8.68 -2.30 -5.20
C SER A 6 7.54 -2.95 -4.42
N SER A 7 6.55 -3.51 -5.12
CA SER A 7 5.44 -4.27 -4.53
C SER A 7 5.88 -5.35 -3.53
N ASN A 8 6.96 -6.09 -3.85
CA ASN A 8 7.48 -7.12 -2.96
C ASN A 8 7.94 -6.55 -1.61
N VAL A 9 8.63 -5.40 -1.64
CA VAL A 9 9.13 -4.75 -0.42
C VAL A 9 7.96 -4.22 0.41
N VAL A 10 6.92 -3.66 -0.22
CA VAL A 10 5.70 -3.26 0.51
C VAL A 10 5.06 -4.48 1.17
N CYS A 11 4.93 -5.60 0.45
CA CYS A 11 4.39 -6.83 1.01
C CYS A 11 5.19 -7.32 2.22
N ASP A 12 6.52 -7.30 2.14
CA ASP A 12 7.41 -7.74 3.21
C ASP A 12 7.31 -6.82 4.43
N MET A 13 7.42 -5.49 4.22
CA MET A 13 7.39 -4.47 5.27
C MET A 13 6.07 -4.46 6.06
N TYR A 14 4.95 -4.68 5.39
CA TYR A 14 3.63 -4.69 6.02
C TYR A 14 3.12 -6.11 6.34
N GLY A 15 3.89 -7.16 6.02
CA GLY A 15 3.49 -8.55 6.23
C GLY A 15 2.23 -8.96 5.47
N ILE A 16 1.97 -8.36 4.30
CA ILE A 16 0.76 -8.59 3.50
C ILE A 16 1.03 -9.42 2.25
N SER A 17 0.00 -10.13 1.80
CA SER A 17 0.05 -10.82 0.50
C SER A 17 -0.08 -9.85 -0.68
N LYS A 18 0.47 -10.24 -1.84
CA LYS A 18 0.30 -9.50 -3.12
C LYS A 18 -1.15 -9.25 -3.47
N ARG A 19 -2.04 -10.19 -3.11
CA ARG A 19 -3.49 -10.05 -3.31
C ARG A 19 -4.05 -8.84 -2.56
N THR A 20 -3.65 -8.66 -1.31
CA THR A 20 -4.03 -7.50 -0.49
C THR A 20 -3.50 -6.21 -1.10
N LEU A 21 -2.24 -6.21 -1.55
CA LEU A 21 -1.65 -5.04 -2.21
C LEU A 21 -2.36 -4.68 -3.52
N CYS A 22 -2.74 -5.68 -4.34
CA CYS A 22 -3.56 -5.45 -5.52
C CYS A 22 -4.92 -4.86 -5.15
N ARG A 23 -5.58 -5.41 -4.12
CA ARG A 23 -6.86 -4.87 -3.63
C ARG A 23 -6.71 -3.40 -3.22
N TRP A 24 -5.69 -3.06 -2.45
CA TRP A 24 -5.40 -1.68 -2.08
C TRP A 24 -5.20 -0.78 -3.31
N LYS A 25 -4.51 -1.27 -4.34
CA LYS A 25 -4.36 -0.56 -5.62
C LYS A 25 -5.72 -0.26 -6.28
N HIS A 26 -6.67 -1.19 -6.23
CA HIS A 26 -8.04 -0.96 -6.71
C HIS A 26 -8.83 -0.02 -5.79
N GLU A 27 -8.54 -0.01 -4.48
CA GLU A 27 -9.12 0.90 -3.49
C GLU A 27 -8.50 2.31 -3.52
N GLY A 28 -7.54 2.58 -4.41
CA GLY A 28 -6.94 3.90 -4.60
C GLY A 28 -5.59 4.12 -3.90
N LEU A 29 -4.84 3.05 -3.59
CA LEU A 29 -3.49 3.17 -3.03
C LEU A 29 -2.58 3.99 -3.95
N PRO A 30 -1.91 5.04 -3.41
CA PRO A 30 -0.97 5.86 -4.18
C PRO A 30 0.18 4.99 -4.71
N SER A 31 0.34 5.00 -6.04
CA SER A 31 1.36 4.25 -6.74
C SER A 31 1.96 5.07 -7.86
N VAL A 32 3.29 5.03 -7.96
CA VAL A 32 4.07 5.79 -8.93
C VAL A 32 4.43 4.87 -10.09
N LYS A 33 3.83 5.13 -11.25
CA LYS A 33 4.14 4.42 -12.49
C LYS A 33 5.35 5.08 -13.15
N LEU A 34 6.50 4.42 -13.08
CA LEU A 34 7.75 4.90 -13.69
C LEU A 34 7.89 4.49 -15.15
N SER A 35 7.22 3.41 -15.58
CA SER A 35 7.22 2.93 -16.97
C SER A 35 6.00 2.06 -17.24
N TYR A 36 5.82 1.61 -18.49
CA TYR A 36 4.68 0.78 -18.92
C TYR A 36 4.40 -0.41 -17.98
N ASN A 37 5.45 -1.08 -17.50
CA ASN A 37 5.36 -2.25 -16.60
C ASN A 37 6.02 -2.05 -15.23
N MET A 38 6.43 -0.83 -14.86
CA MET A 38 7.11 -0.58 -13.58
C MET A 38 6.29 0.35 -12.70
N VAL A 39 5.80 -0.20 -11.59
CA VAL A 39 5.09 0.53 -10.54
C VAL A 39 5.90 0.44 -9.26
N ARG A 40 6.07 1.59 -8.61
CA ARG A 40 6.68 1.69 -7.29
C ARG A 40 5.76 2.42 -6.33
N TYR A 41 6.04 2.27 -5.05
CA TYR A 41 5.25 2.80 -3.97
C TYR A 41 6.14 3.64 -3.08
N GLN A 42 5.64 4.80 -2.69
CA GLN A 42 6.31 5.61 -1.68
C GLN A 42 5.84 5.12 -0.31
N LEU A 43 6.75 4.62 0.52
CA LEU A 43 6.39 4.08 1.85
C LEU A 43 5.63 5.10 2.71
N ALA A 44 6.03 6.37 2.65
CA ALA A 44 5.37 7.43 3.40
C ALA A 44 3.90 7.63 2.96
N GLU A 45 3.61 7.57 1.66
CA GLU A 45 2.25 7.69 1.14
C GLU A 45 1.43 6.44 1.41
N VAL A 46 2.02 5.25 1.28
CA VAL A 46 1.38 3.98 1.64
C VAL A 46 1.03 3.98 3.13
N ALA A 47 1.94 4.41 4.01
CA ALA A 47 1.67 4.53 5.44
C ALA A 47 0.51 5.49 5.73
N LYS A 48 0.52 6.70 5.14
CA LYS A 48 -0.57 7.67 5.28
C LYS A 48 -1.91 7.13 4.77
N TRP A 49 -1.91 6.44 3.64
CA TRP A 49 -3.11 5.82 3.07
C TRP A 49 -3.63 4.71 3.99
N ILE A 50 -2.74 3.86 4.52
CA ILE A 50 -3.10 2.82 5.49
C ILE A 50 -3.64 3.45 6.76
N GLU A 51 -3.05 4.52 7.29
CA GLU A 51 -3.57 5.24 8.46
C GLU A 51 -4.96 5.81 8.18
N SER A 52 -5.15 6.46 7.03
CA SER A 52 -6.45 6.99 6.60
C SER A 52 -7.50 5.89 6.42
N ASN A 53 -7.14 4.71 5.91
CA ASN A 53 -8.05 3.58 5.75
C ASN A 53 -8.19 2.71 7.01
N LYS A 54 -7.22 2.72 7.93
CA LYS A 54 -7.34 2.08 9.24
C LYS A 54 -8.40 2.76 10.09
N VAL A 55 -8.64 4.06 9.90
CA VAL A 55 -9.80 4.75 10.49
C VAL A 55 -11.12 4.12 10.03
N MET A 56 -11.18 3.51 8.84
CA MET A 56 -12.35 2.75 8.37
C MET A 56 -12.34 1.28 8.83
N ALA A 57 -11.17 0.66 9.01
CA ALA A 57 -11.04 -0.73 9.45
C ALA A 57 -11.13 -0.92 10.98
N ALA A 58 -10.95 0.13 11.79
CA ALA A 58 -11.20 0.08 13.24
C ALA A 58 -12.69 -0.11 13.61
N GLY A 59 -13.59 -0.09 12.61
CA GLY A 59 -14.97 -0.56 12.74
C GLY A 59 -15.17 -2.06 12.43
N ALA A 60 -14.10 -2.82 12.14
CA ALA A 60 -14.17 -4.24 11.82
C ALA A 60 -13.18 -5.02 12.70
N GLY A 61 -13.54 -5.20 13.97
CA GLY A 61 -12.94 -6.21 14.83
C GLY A 61 -12.52 -5.70 16.20
N LYS A 62 -13.50 -5.56 17.10
CA LYS A 62 -13.48 -6.16 18.45
C LYS A 62 -14.92 -6.35 18.92
N GLU A 63 -15.39 -7.58 18.78
CA GLU A 63 -16.33 -8.21 19.71
C GLU A 63 -15.68 -8.38 21.09
#